data_AF-A0A7L3NHJ8-F1
#
_entry.id   AF-A0A7L3NHJ8-F1
#
_cell.length_a   1.000
_cell.length_b   1.000
_cell.length_c   1.000
_cell.angle_alpha   90.00
_cell.angle_beta   90.00
_cell.angle_gamma   90.00
#
_symmetry.space_group_name_H-M   'P 1'
#
loop_
_entity.id
_entity.type
_entity.pdbx_description
1 polymer ?
#
loop_
_entity_poly.entity_id
_entity_poly.type
_entity_poly.pdbx_seq_one_letter_code
_entity_poly.pdbx_strand_id
1 'polypeptide(L)'
;MSVDPMAYEAQFFGFTPQTCMLRVYIAFQDYLFEMMLVVEGVILKKLDGIPGCKISPFQIRKSTEKFLLFLKDHFDKLFSKMEQVLLQLVLNIPKNVLLPEDKVHEQYPYSKEEFQALQAEIQQLQQQCRAEVSAGQALRAELEEQKAVRAELEKVLQWFDGLENACREHGTGDFKESFAFLLKNSRKLQDVLKEVEEKSEKIKRLDSFL
;
A
#
# COMPACT_ATOMS: atom_id res chain seq x y z
N MET A 1 3.75 34.52 -30.03
CA MET A 1 4.93 34.50 -29.15
C MET A 1 4.68 33.43 -28.11
N SER A 2 5.34 32.28 -28.18
CA SER A 2 5.21 31.24 -27.17
C SER A 2 5.88 31.75 -25.90
N VAL A 3 5.12 31.95 -24.83
CA VAL A 3 5.66 32.31 -23.52
C VAL A 3 6.30 31.05 -22.96
N ASP A 4 7.60 31.06 -22.71
CA ASP A 4 8.27 29.98 -21.99
C ASP A 4 8.06 30.19 -20.49
N PRO A 5 7.31 29.31 -19.80
CA PRO A 5 7.06 29.45 -18.38
C PRO A 5 8.29 29.15 -17.50
N MET A 6 9.37 28.56 -18.04
CA MET A 6 10.58 28.17 -17.29
C MET A 6 10.25 27.35 -16.02
N ALA A 7 9.35 26.38 -16.17
CA ALA A 7 8.83 25.58 -15.05
C ALA A 7 9.89 24.66 -14.43
N TYR A 8 10.84 24.18 -15.24
CA TYR A 8 11.90 23.28 -14.78
C TYR A 8 12.93 24.05 -13.93
N GLU A 9 13.26 25.26 -14.37
CA GLU A 9 14.07 26.19 -13.60
C GLU A 9 13.39 26.57 -12.29
N ALA A 10 12.07 26.78 -12.31
CA ALA A 10 11.31 27.08 -11.11
C ALA A 10 11.30 25.93 -10.08
N GLN A 11 11.32 24.67 -10.53
CA GLN A 11 11.47 23.52 -9.65
C GLN A 11 12.80 23.58 -8.88
N PHE A 12 13.90 23.90 -9.57
CA PHE A 12 15.23 23.98 -8.97
C PHE A 12 15.42 25.21 -8.08
N PHE A 13 15.04 26.41 -8.56
CA PHE A 13 15.27 27.67 -7.85
C PHE A 13 14.19 28.01 -6.82
N GLY A 14 13.02 27.37 -6.89
CA GLY A 14 11.86 27.70 -6.05
C GLY A 14 11.15 29.00 -6.44
N PHE A 15 11.58 29.65 -7.52
CA PHE A 15 10.96 30.84 -8.11
C PHE A 15 11.19 30.85 -9.62
N THR A 16 10.33 31.54 -10.36
CA THR A 16 10.53 31.71 -11.81
C THR A 16 11.60 32.76 -12.08
N PRO A 17 12.60 32.49 -12.95
CA PRO A 17 13.65 33.44 -13.31
C PRO A 17 13.12 34.82 -13.72
N GLN A 18 12.00 34.87 -14.45
CA GLN A 18 11.35 36.11 -14.88
C GLN A 18 10.86 36.96 -13.69
N THR A 19 10.34 36.31 -12.63
CA THR A 19 9.91 37.01 -11.41
C THR A 19 11.10 37.59 -10.66
N CYS A 20 12.21 36.85 -10.61
CA CYS A 20 13.47 37.36 -10.05
C CYS A 20 13.93 38.60 -10.83
N MET A 21 13.94 38.52 -12.16
CA MET A 21 14.37 39.63 -13.01
C MET A 21 13.48 40.87 -12.87
N LEU A 22 12.16 40.69 -12.75
CA LEU A 22 11.24 41.80 -12.47
C LEU A 22 11.56 42.50 -11.15
N ARG A 23 11.84 41.75 -10.08
CA ARG A 23 12.21 42.34 -8.78
C ARG A 23 13.52 43.11 -8.86
N VAL A 24 14.50 42.59 -9.59
CA VAL A 24 15.77 43.28 -9.84
C VAL A 24 15.51 44.55 -10.66
N TYR A 25 14.71 44.49 -11.72
CA TYR A 25 14.36 45.67 -12.54
C TYR A 25 13.78 46.80 -11.68
N ILE A 26 12.79 46.48 -10.83
CA ILE A 26 12.15 47.45 -9.94
C ILE A 26 13.17 48.05 -8.98
N ALA A 27 14.00 47.23 -8.34
CA ALA A 27 15.03 47.71 -7.40
C ALA A 27 16.02 48.68 -8.07
N PHE A 28 16.53 48.34 -9.26
CA PHE A 28 17.43 49.22 -10.00
C PHE A 28 16.74 50.53 -10.42
N GLN A 29 15.48 50.44 -10.83
CA GLN A 29 14.69 51.60 -11.20
C GLN A 29 14.46 52.53 -10.00
N ASP A 30 14.10 52.00 -8.84
CA ASP A 30 13.92 52.75 -7.60
C ASP A 30 15.21 53.49 -7.20
N TYR A 31 16.36 52.79 -7.21
CA TYR A 31 17.65 53.43 -6.93
C TYR A 31 18.01 54.54 -7.92
N LEU A 32 17.67 54.37 -9.19
CA LEU A 32 17.90 55.40 -10.21
C LEU A 32 17.06 56.65 -9.92
N PHE A 33 15.80 56.48 -9.56
CA PHE A 33 14.93 57.60 -9.17
C PHE A 33 15.41 58.28 -7.88
N GLU A 34 15.77 57.51 -6.85
CA GLU A 34 16.30 58.05 -5.60
C GLU A 34 17.58 58.86 -5.82
N MET A 35 18.52 58.34 -6.61
CA MET A 35 19.76 59.05 -6.92
C MET A 35 19.49 60.36 -7.66
N MET A 36 18.54 60.38 -8.59
CA MET A 36 18.14 61.59 -9.31
C MET A 36 17.52 62.64 -8.39
N LEU A 37 16.72 62.23 -7.40
CA LEU A 37 16.19 63.13 -6.37
C LEU A 37 17.31 63.73 -5.51
N VAL A 38 18.30 62.92 -5.12
CA VAL A 38 19.47 63.39 -4.36
C VAL A 38 20.27 64.41 -5.16
N VAL A 39 20.55 64.12 -6.44
CA VAL A 39 21.28 65.03 -7.33
C VAL A 39 20.54 66.36 -7.48
N GLU A 40 19.22 66.32 -7.73
CA GLU A 40 18.40 67.52 -7.81
C GLU A 40 18.44 68.34 -6.51
N GLY A 41 18.28 67.67 -5.36
CA GLY A 41 18.34 68.30 -4.05
C GLY A 41 19.70 68.93 -3.73
N VAL A 42 20.80 68.31 -4.14
CA VAL A 42 22.16 68.86 -3.99
C VAL A 42 22.35 70.09 -4.87
N ILE A 43 21.90 70.05 -6.13
CA ILE A 43 21.98 71.19 -7.06
C ILE A 43 21.21 72.39 -6.50
N LEU A 44 19.98 72.18 -6.03
CA LEU A 44 19.15 73.24 -5.44
C LEU A 44 19.84 73.88 -4.21
N LYS A 45 20.30 73.06 -3.27
CA LYS A 45 21.01 73.55 -2.07
C LYS A 45 22.27 74.35 -2.40
N LYS A 46 22.99 73.98 -3.47
CA LYS A 46 24.21 74.69 -3.90
C LYS A 46 23.88 76.02 -4.57
N LEU A 47 22.76 76.11 -5.28
CA LEU A 47 22.32 77.35 -5.94
C LEU A 47 21.79 78.39 -4.96
N ASP A 48 21.13 77.97 -3.87
CA ASP A 48 20.73 78.87 -2.78
C ASP A 48 21.92 79.60 -2.15
N GLY A 49 23.12 79.02 -2.22
CA GLY A 49 24.37 79.61 -1.72
C GLY A 49 25.02 80.63 -2.66
N ILE A 50 24.50 80.87 -3.88
CA ILE A 50 25.10 81.77 -4.87
C ILE A 50 24.30 83.08 -4.97
N PRO A 51 24.84 84.21 -4.45
CA PRO A 51 24.13 85.49 -4.51
C PRO A 51 24.00 85.98 -5.97
N GLY A 52 22.78 86.37 -6.37
CA GLY A 52 22.48 86.88 -7.71
C GLY A 52 22.13 85.83 -8.76
N CYS A 53 21.96 84.56 -8.38
CA CYS A 53 21.55 83.51 -9.31
C CYS A 53 20.10 83.72 -9.81
N LYS A 54 19.90 83.70 -11.13
CA LYS A 54 18.59 83.88 -11.79
C LYS A 54 17.94 82.57 -12.23
N ILE A 55 18.53 81.42 -11.87
CA ILE A 55 18.03 80.11 -12.30
C ILE A 55 16.82 79.74 -11.44
N SER A 56 15.69 79.47 -12.07
CA SER A 56 14.48 79.03 -11.37
C SER A 56 14.58 77.54 -11.00
N PRO A 57 14.13 77.13 -9.80
CA PRO A 57 13.99 75.72 -9.42
C PRO A 57 13.21 74.88 -10.45
N PHE A 58 12.24 75.49 -11.12
CA PHE A 58 11.46 74.84 -12.17
C PHE A 58 12.30 74.45 -13.40
N GLN A 59 13.29 75.27 -13.77
CA GLN A 59 14.19 74.96 -14.89
C GLN A 59 15.10 73.77 -14.54
N ILE A 60 15.53 73.67 -13.29
CA ILE A 60 16.34 72.54 -12.80
C ILE A 60 15.52 71.27 -12.81
N ARG A 61 14.29 71.32 -12.27
CA ARG A 61 13.37 70.18 -12.28
C ARG A 61 13.16 69.65 -13.70
N LYS A 62 12.86 70.54 -14.65
CA LYS A 62 12.67 70.17 -16.06
C LYS A 62 13.93 69.55 -16.69
N SER A 63 15.10 70.07 -16.35
CA SER A 63 16.38 69.50 -16.81
C SER A 63 16.65 68.13 -16.21
N THR A 64 16.40 67.94 -14.91
CA THR A 64 16.52 66.66 -14.20
C THR A 64 15.57 65.62 -14.79
N GLU A 65 14.31 65.98 -15.04
CA GLU A 65 13.33 65.10 -15.67
C GLU A 65 13.74 64.69 -17.09
N LYS A 66 14.26 65.63 -17.89
CA LYS A 66 14.76 65.31 -19.23
C LYS A 66 15.94 64.35 -19.18
N PHE A 67 16.87 64.53 -18.23
CA PHE A 67 18.00 63.63 -18.05
C PHE A 67 17.57 62.25 -17.54
N LEU A 68 16.61 62.21 -16.62
CA LEU A 68 16.03 60.98 -16.09
C LEU A 68 15.34 60.16 -17.19
N LEU A 69 14.59 60.80 -18.09
CA LEU A 69 13.99 60.11 -19.25
C LEU A 69 15.06 59.51 -20.17
N PHE A 70 16.14 60.24 -20.42
CA PHE A 70 17.27 59.74 -21.21
C PHE A 70 17.95 58.53 -20.53
N LEU A 71 18.20 58.61 -19.22
CA LEU A 71 18.77 57.52 -18.45
C LEU A 71 17.85 56.29 -18.44
N LYS A 72 16.54 56.49 -18.29
CA LYS A 72 15.56 55.40 -18.28
C LYS A 72 15.55 54.65 -19.61
N ASP A 73 15.51 55.34 -20.75
CA ASP A 73 15.53 54.68 -22.07
C ASP A 73 16.82 53.87 -22.28
N HIS A 74 17.97 54.41 -21.86
CA HIS A 74 19.23 53.68 -21.90
C HIS A 74 19.27 52.50 -20.92
N PHE A 75 18.76 52.69 -19.71
CA PHE A 75 18.66 51.65 -18.70
C PHE A 75 17.80 50.49 -19.18
N ASP A 76 16.60 50.76 -19.70
CA ASP A 76 15.68 49.72 -20.18
C ASP A 76 16.35 48.87 -21.28
N LYS A 77 17.03 49.51 -22.25
CA LYS A 77 17.76 48.82 -23.32
C LYS A 77 18.92 47.95 -22.80
N LEU A 78 19.67 48.44 -21.83
CA LEU A 78 20.78 47.69 -21.25
C LEU A 78 20.29 46.56 -20.35
N PHE A 79 19.25 46.83 -19.55
CA PHE A 79 18.63 45.85 -18.68
C PHE A 79 18.05 44.70 -19.48
N SER A 80 17.33 44.94 -20.58
CA SER A 80 16.80 43.85 -21.42
C SER A 80 17.91 42.95 -21.98
N LYS A 81 19.07 43.50 -22.33
CA LYS A 81 20.22 42.69 -22.77
C LYS A 81 20.82 41.88 -21.63
N MET A 82 20.98 42.50 -20.46
CA MET A 82 21.49 41.82 -19.26
C MET A 82 20.54 40.71 -18.82
N GLU A 83 19.23 40.99 -18.79
CA GLU A 83 18.17 40.04 -18.49
C GLU A 83 18.26 38.82 -19.41
N GLN A 84 18.35 39.02 -20.73
CA GLN A 84 18.52 37.91 -21.68
C GLN A 84 19.76 37.06 -21.38
N VAL A 85 20.89 37.69 -21.07
CA VAL A 85 22.13 36.97 -20.74
C VAL A 85 21.98 36.18 -19.44
N LEU A 86 21.40 36.78 -18.39
CA LEU A 86 21.17 36.11 -17.11
C LEU A 86 20.20 34.94 -17.26
N LEU A 87 19.10 35.13 -17.99
CA LEU A 87 18.11 34.09 -18.26
C LEU A 87 18.67 32.96 -19.12
N GLN A 88 19.66 33.20 -19.97
CA GLN A 88 20.24 32.16 -20.83
C GLN A 88 21.39 31.40 -20.19
N LEU A 89 22.23 32.07 -19.41
CA LEU A 89 23.50 31.52 -18.93
C LEU A 89 23.52 31.20 -17.44
N VAL A 90 22.69 31.87 -16.63
CA VAL A 90 22.74 31.76 -15.16
C VAL A 90 21.49 31.10 -14.61
N LEU A 91 20.31 31.60 -15.00
CA LEU A 91 19.01 31.15 -14.50
C LEU A 91 18.33 30.17 -15.48
N ASN A 92 19.14 29.39 -16.19
CA ASN A 92 18.69 28.41 -17.17
C ASN A 92 19.21 27.03 -16.78
N ILE A 93 18.36 26.00 -16.88
CA ILE A 93 18.83 24.63 -16.76
C ILE A 93 19.01 24.09 -18.18
N PRO A 94 20.24 23.72 -18.58
CA PRO A 94 20.47 23.16 -19.90
C PRO A 94 19.62 21.90 -20.10
N LYS A 95 18.99 21.75 -21.27
CA LYS A 95 18.09 20.61 -21.59
C LYS A 95 18.74 19.23 -21.47
N ASN A 96 20.08 19.20 -21.50
CA ASN A 96 20.90 18.00 -21.35
C ASN A 96 21.26 17.69 -19.89
N VAL A 97 20.85 18.52 -18.93
CA VAL A 97 21.09 18.33 -17.50
C VAL A 97 19.80 17.94 -16.84
N LEU A 98 19.85 16.81 -16.13
CA LEU A 98 18.76 16.29 -15.36
C LEU A 98 18.95 16.68 -13.89
N LEU A 99 17.90 17.20 -13.27
CA LEU A 99 17.93 17.54 -11.85
C LEU A 99 18.06 16.28 -10.99
N PRO A 100 18.70 16.38 -9.80
CA PRO A 100 18.81 15.25 -8.89
C PRO A 100 17.47 14.61 -8.52
N GLU A 101 16.40 15.40 -8.43
CA GLU A 101 15.05 14.89 -8.15
C GLU A 101 14.55 13.93 -9.23
N ASP A 102 14.92 14.18 -10.49
CA ASP A 102 14.42 13.41 -11.63
C ASP A 102 15.30 12.20 -11.96
N LYS A 103 16.44 12.00 -11.27
CA LYS A 103 17.36 10.89 -11.56
C LYS A 103 16.71 9.52 -11.56
N VAL A 104 15.63 9.35 -10.78
CA VAL A 104 14.85 8.12 -10.75
C VAL A 104 14.23 7.81 -12.11
N HIS A 105 13.82 8.83 -12.86
CA HIS A 105 13.26 8.69 -14.21
C HIS A 105 14.30 8.29 -15.26
N GLU A 106 15.57 8.68 -15.08
CA GLU A 106 16.67 8.23 -15.94
C GLU A 106 17.15 6.82 -15.57
N GLN A 107 17.25 6.51 -14.28
CA GLN A 107 17.72 5.20 -13.79
C GLN A 107 16.70 4.09 -14.02
N TYR A 108 15.42 4.40 -13.90
CA TYR A 108 14.32 3.45 -14.06
C TYR A 108 13.27 4.01 -15.01
N PRO A 109 13.59 4.11 -16.32
CA PRO A 109 12.62 4.56 -17.30
C PRO A 109 11.52 3.50 -17.40
N TYR A 110 10.33 3.85 -16.92
CA TYR A 110 9.14 3.01 -17.03
C TYR A 110 8.21 3.60 -18.08
N SER A 111 7.87 2.79 -19.08
CA SER A 111 6.79 3.16 -20.00
C SER A 111 5.44 3.13 -19.28
N LYS A 112 4.46 3.86 -19.83
CA LYS A 112 3.09 3.84 -19.30
C LYS A 112 2.48 2.45 -19.35
N GLU A 113 2.84 1.66 -20.36
CA GLU A 113 2.35 0.30 -20.59
C GLU A 113 2.92 -0.67 -19.54
N GLU A 114 4.24 -0.61 -19.28
CA GLU A 114 4.87 -1.40 -18.23
C GLU A 114 4.35 -1.03 -16.84
N PHE A 115 4.09 0.26 -16.59
CA PHE A 115 3.49 0.70 -15.33
C PHE A 115 2.07 0.15 -15.14
N GLN A 116 1.26 0.15 -16.20
CA GLN A 116 -0.09 -0.44 -16.17
C GLN A 116 -0.04 -1.96 -15.98
N ALA A 117 0.89 -2.65 -16.65
CA ALA A 117 1.09 -4.08 -16.48
C ALA A 117 1.48 -4.42 -15.03
N LEU A 118 2.41 -3.66 -14.45
CA LEU A 118 2.81 -3.82 -13.05
C LEU A 118 1.64 -3.57 -12.10
N GLN A 119 0.80 -2.56 -12.37
CA GLN A 119 -0.38 -2.30 -11.57
C GLN A 119 -1.40 -3.45 -11.63
N ALA A 120 -1.59 -4.05 -12.81
CA ALA A 120 -2.44 -5.22 -12.98
C ALA A 120 -1.87 -6.45 -12.24
N GLU A 121 -0.56 -6.67 -12.32
CA GLU A 121 0.13 -7.75 -11.60
C GLU A 121 -0.03 -7.60 -10.08
N ILE A 122 0.15 -6.38 -9.54
CA ILE A 122 -0.07 -6.10 -8.12
C ILE A 122 -1.50 -6.44 -7.70
N GLN A 123 -2.49 -6.06 -8.49
CA GLN A 123 -3.90 -6.38 -8.20
C GLN A 123 -4.16 -7.89 -8.23
N GLN A 124 -3.60 -8.59 -9.22
CA GLN A 124 -3.71 -10.04 -9.33
C GLN A 124 -3.07 -10.75 -8.13
N LEU A 125 -1.84 -10.36 -7.74
CA LEU A 125 -1.14 -10.93 -6.59
C LEU A 125 -1.88 -10.66 -5.28
N GLN A 126 -2.45 -9.48 -5.10
CA GLN A 126 -3.29 -9.19 -3.93
C GLN A 126 -4.54 -10.09 -3.88
N GLN A 127 -5.16 -10.35 -5.04
CA GLN A 127 -6.30 -11.25 -5.11
C GLN A 127 -5.93 -12.69 -4.81
N GLN A 128 -4.80 -13.17 -5.35
CA GLN A 128 -4.27 -14.51 -5.06
C GLN A 128 -3.94 -14.65 -3.58
N CYS A 129 -3.28 -13.67 -2.97
CA CYS A 129 -2.98 -13.68 -1.54
C CYS A 129 -4.25 -13.80 -0.68
N ARG A 130 -5.32 -13.06 -1.02
CA ARG A 130 -6.61 -13.20 -0.34
C ARG A 130 -7.22 -14.59 -0.49
N ALA A 131 -7.17 -15.15 -1.70
CA ALA A 131 -7.67 -16.50 -1.96
C ALA A 131 -6.89 -17.55 -1.15
N GLU A 132 -5.56 -17.48 -1.14
CA GLU A 132 -4.70 -18.37 -0.36
C GLU A 132 -4.97 -18.28 1.15
N VAL A 133 -5.18 -17.06 1.68
CA VAL A 133 -5.57 -16.89 3.08
C VAL A 133 -6.91 -17.56 3.37
N SER A 134 -7.90 -17.42 2.49
CA SER A 134 -9.22 -18.06 2.66
C SER A 134 -9.13 -19.59 2.55
N ALA A 135 -8.33 -20.11 1.62
CA ALA A 135 -8.09 -21.55 1.47
C ALA A 135 -7.39 -22.12 2.70
N GLY A 136 -6.39 -21.41 3.22
CA GLY A 136 -5.71 -21.79 4.46
C GLY A 136 -6.64 -21.80 5.68
N GLN A 137 -7.62 -20.89 5.75
CA GLN A 137 -8.67 -20.92 6.78
C GLN A 137 -9.61 -22.12 6.61
N ALA A 138 -10.05 -22.42 5.39
CA ALA A 138 -10.90 -23.57 5.10
C ALA A 138 -10.22 -24.89 5.47
N LEU A 139 -8.96 -25.08 5.08
CA LEU A 139 -8.17 -26.27 5.43
C LEU A 139 -8.02 -26.44 6.95
N ARG A 140 -7.85 -25.35 7.71
CA ARG A 140 -7.82 -25.41 9.17
C ARG A 140 -9.17 -25.83 9.75
N ALA A 141 -10.27 -25.33 9.20
CA ALA A 141 -11.61 -25.71 9.64
C ALA A 141 -11.88 -27.21 9.38
N GLU A 142 -11.55 -27.71 8.19
CA GLU A 142 -11.66 -29.13 7.85
C GLU A 142 -10.81 -30.01 8.77
N LEU A 143 -9.61 -29.56 9.12
CA LEU A 143 -8.72 -30.30 10.03
C LEU A 143 -9.29 -30.39 11.45
N GLU A 144 -9.95 -29.35 11.95
CA GLU A 144 -10.63 -29.40 13.24
C GLU A 144 -11.88 -30.30 13.20
N GLU A 145 -12.64 -30.28 12.11
CA GLU A 145 -13.77 -31.21 11.90
C GLU A 145 -13.28 -32.67 11.88
N GLN A 146 -12.19 -32.95 11.14
CA GLN A 146 -11.60 -34.29 11.07
C GLN A 146 -11.14 -34.79 12.45
N LYS A 147 -10.55 -33.91 13.28
CA LYS A 147 -10.18 -34.25 14.66
C LYS A 147 -11.41 -34.60 15.51
N ALA A 148 -12.50 -33.85 15.36
CA ALA A 148 -13.73 -34.12 16.10
C ALA A 148 -14.31 -35.48 15.73
N VAL A 149 -14.41 -35.79 14.42
CA VAL A 149 -14.91 -37.10 13.94
C VAL A 149 -14.00 -38.24 14.42
N ARG A 150 -12.68 -38.05 14.37
CA ARG A 150 -11.73 -39.04 14.88
C ARG A 150 -11.93 -39.31 16.37
N ALA A 151 -12.12 -38.27 17.18
CA ALA A 151 -12.38 -38.42 18.61
C ALA A 151 -13.69 -39.18 18.87
N GLU A 152 -14.75 -38.95 18.08
CA GLU A 152 -15.99 -39.73 18.18
C GLU A 152 -15.79 -41.21 17.81
N LEU A 153 -15.01 -41.51 16.76
CA LEU A 153 -14.69 -42.89 16.39
C LEU A 153 -13.85 -43.58 17.46
N GLU A 154 -12.87 -42.89 18.06
CA GLU A 154 -12.08 -43.42 19.17
C GLU A 154 -12.94 -43.71 20.42
N LYS A 155 -13.94 -42.87 20.71
CA LYS A 155 -14.94 -43.18 21.75
C LYS A 155 -15.69 -44.46 21.39
N VAL A 156 -16.20 -44.61 20.18
CA VAL A 156 -16.93 -45.82 19.77
C VAL A 156 -16.05 -47.07 19.93
N LEU A 157 -14.78 -47.02 19.55
CA LEU A 157 -13.84 -48.11 19.77
C LEU A 157 -13.66 -48.43 21.27
N GLN A 158 -13.48 -47.42 22.12
CA GLN A 158 -13.40 -47.61 23.58
C GLN A 158 -14.67 -48.23 24.16
N TRP A 159 -15.85 -47.93 23.60
CA TRP A 159 -17.11 -48.55 24.00
C TRP A 159 -17.14 -50.04 23.62
N PHE A 160 -16.66 -50.40 22.42
CA PHE A 160 -16.53 -51.81 22.03
C PHE A 160 -15.53 -52.55 22.92
N ASP A 161 -14.36 -51.98 23.17
CA ASP A 161 -13.36 -52.54 24.08
C ASP A 161 -13.93 -52.72 25.50
N GLY A 162 -14.68 -51.73 26.00
CA GLY A 162 -15.35 -51.79 27.29
C GLY A 162 -16.41 -52.89 27.36
N LEU A 163 -17.20 -53.06 26.29
CA LEU A 163 -18.19 -54.14 26.19
C LEU A 163 -17.50 -55.51 26.18
N GLU A 164 -16.47 -55.70 25.35
CA GLU A 164 -15.71 -56.96 25.30
C GLU A 164 -15.08 -57.29 26.65
N ASN A 165 -14.50 -56.30 27.34
CA ASN A 165 -13.90 -56.48 28.66
C ASN A 165 -14.94 -56.85 29.73
N ALA A 166 -16.08 -56.17 29.80
CA ALA A 166 -17.17 -56.52 30.72
C ALA A 166 -17.69 -57.94 30.48
N CYS A 167 -17.79 -58.37 29.22
CA CYS A 167 -18.22 -59.72 28.86
C CYS A 167 -17.18 -60.78 29.25
N ARG A 168 -15.89 -60.45 29.12
CA ARG A 168 -14.78 -61.30 29.59
C ARG A 168 -14.79 -61.44 31.11
N GLU A 169 -15.03 -60.37 31.85
CA GLU A 169 -15.14 -60.37 33.32
C GLU A 169 -16.32 -61.23 33.83
N HIS A 170 -17.45 -61.22 33.13
CA HIS A 170 -18.61 -62.07 33.42
C HIS A 170 -18.50 -63.50 32.86
N GLY A 171 -17.35 -63.90 32.31
CA GLY A 171 -17.06 -65.28 31.90
C GLY A 171 -17.57 -65.69 30.51
N THR A 172 -18.15 -64.77 29.74
CA THR A 172 -18.58 -64.98 28.35
C THR A 172 -17.72 -64.17 27.40
N GLY A 173 -16.41 -64.47 27.36
CA GLY A 173 -15.42 -63.70 26.61
C GLY A 173 -15.58 -63.74 25.08
N ASP A 174 -16.20 -64.79 24.53
CA ASP A 174 -16.68 -64.82 23.16
C ASP A 174 -18.14 -65.30 23.14
N PHE A 175 -19.04 -64.38 22.81
CA PHE A 175 -20.46 -64.69 22.66
C PHE A 175 -20.70 -65.76 21.61
N LYS A 176 -19.96 -65.75 20.51
CA LYS A 176 -20.16 -66.70 19.41
C LYS A 176 -19.86 -68.12 19.87
N GLU A 177 -18.73 -68.32 20.55
CA GLU A 177 -18.36 -69.62 21.11
C GLU A 177 -19.31 -70.04 22.25
N SER A 178 -19.68 -69.10 23.12
CA SER A 178 -20.60 -69.34 24.25
C SER A 178 -21.99 -69.77 23.75
N PHE A 179 -22.55 -69.06 22.76
CA PHE A 179 -23.82 -69.42 22.13
C PHE A 179 -23.72 -70.75 21.38
N ALA A 180 -22.62 -71.01 20.66
CA ALA A 180 -22.43 -72.29 19.97
C ALA A 180 -22.36 -73.48 20.94
N PHE A 181 -21.70 -73.32 22.09
CA PHE A 181 -21.65 -74.33 23.15
C PHE A 181 -23.03 -74.57 23.78
N LEU A 182 -23.75 -73.49 24.11
CA LEU A 182 -25.13 -73.55 24.63
C LEU A 182 -26.06 -74.28 23.65
N LEU A 183 -26.04 -73.93 22.36
CA LEU A 183 -26.83 -74.58 21.32
C LEU A 183 -26.52 -76.08 21.21
N LYS A 184 -25.23 -76.46 21.25
CA LYS A 184 -24.80 -77.86 21.19
C LYS A 184 -25.27 -78.65 22.40
N ASN A 185 -25.16 -78.09 23.61
CA ASN A 185 -25.60 -78.75 24.83
C ASN A 185 -27.12 -78.80 24.94
N SER A 186 -27.82 -77.76 24.50
CA SER A 186 -29.29 -77.75 24.44
C SER A 186 -29.81 -78.84 23.51
N ARG A 187 -29.18 -79.08 22.35
CA ARG A 187 -29.54 -80.21 21.47
C ARG A 187 -29.34 -81.54 22.17
N LYS A 188 -28.17 -81.76 22.78
CA LYS A 188 -27.90 -83.00 23.53
C LYS A 188 -28.90 -83.23 24.67
N LEU A 189 -29.26 -82.18 25.41
CA LEU A 189 -30.26 -82.27 26.47
C LEU A 189 -31.63 -82.63 25.90
N GLN A 190 -32.01 -82.06 24.76
CA GLN A 190 -33.26 -82.35 24.08
C GLN A 190 -33.31 -83.80 23.56
N ASP A 191 -32.18 -84.31 23.08
CA ASP A 191 -32.05 -85.71 22.65
C ASP A 191 -32.14 -86.67 23.85
N VAL A 192 -31.48 -86.36 24.97
CA VAL A 192 -31.58 -87.15 26.22
C VAL A 192 -32.98 -87.08 26.83
N LEU A 193 -33.63 -85.92 26.81
CA LEU A 193 -35.02 -85.78 27.25
C LEU A 193 -35.94 -86.67 26.44
N LYS A 194 -35.80 -86.69 25.10
CA LYS A 194 -36.57 -87.61 24.24
C LYS A 194 -36.30 -89.07 24.60
N GLU A 195 -35.04 -89.47 24.82
CA GLU A 195 -34.72 -90.83 25.24
C GLU A 195 -35.31 -91.20 26.61
N VAL A 196 -35.31 -90.27 27.56
CA VAL A 196 -35.92 -90.45 28.89
C VAL A 196 -37.44 -90.53 28.77
N GLU A 197 -38.06 -89.72 27.91
CA GLU A 197 -39.49 -89.75 27.64
C GLU A 197 -39.90 -91.08 27.01
N GLU A 198 -39.16 -91.55 25.99
CA GLU A 198 -39.35 -92.85 25.36
C GLU A 198 -39.13 -94.03 26.33
N LYS A 199 -38.14 -93.94 27.23
CA LYS A 199 -37.92 -94.95 28.27
C LYS A 199 -39.00 -94.89 29.35
N SER A 200 -39.49 -93.71 29.71
CA SER A 200 -40.59 -93.54 30.68
C SER A 200 -41.90 -94.09 30.12
N GLU A 201 -42.16 -93.91 28.83
CA GLU A 201 -43.31 -94.50 28.14
C GLU A 201 -43.18 -96.03 28.04
N LYS A 202 -41.96 -96.56 27.87
CA LYS A 202 -41.71 -98.01 27.96
C LYS A 202 -41.92 -98.57 29.37
N ILE A 203 -41.53 -97.83 30.41
CA ILE A 203 -41.74 -98.23 31.81
C ILE A 203 -43.23 -98.16 32.18
N LYS A 204 -43.96 -97.11 31.77
CA LYS A 204 -45.42 -97.04 31.93
C LYS A 204 -46.16 -98.17 31.22
N ARG A 205 -45.68 -98.62 30.05
CA ARG A 205 -46.22 -99.82 29.38
C ARG A 205 -45.90 -101.11 30.13
N LEU A 206 -44.79 -101.19 30.86
CA LEU A 206 -44.44 -102.35 31.70
C LEU A 206 -45.28 -102.40 32.98
N ASP A 207 -45.60 -101.26 33.58
CA ASP A 207 -46.51 -101.18 34.74
C ASP A 207 -47.99 -101.43 34.39
N SER A 208 -48.39 -101.35 33.12
CA SER A 208 -49.71 -101.80 32.66
C SER A 208 -49.83 -103.32 32.40
N PHE A 209 -48.75 -104.08 32.65
CA PHE A 209 -48.71 -105.55 32.53
C PHE A 209 -48.41 -106.27 33.87
N LEU A 210 -48.50 -105.56 35.00
CA LEU A 210 -48.61 -106.11 36.36
C LEU A 210 -50.01 -105.83 36.92
#